data_AF-A0A352Z196-F1
#
_entry.id   AF-A0A352Z196-F1
#
_cell.length_a   1.000
_cell.length_b   1.000
_cell.length_c   1.000
_cell.angle_alpha   90.00
_cell.angle_beta   90.00
_cell.angle_gamma   90.00
#
_symmetry.space_group_name_H-M   'P 1'
#
loop_
_entity.id
_entity.type
_entity.pdbx_description
1 polymer ?
#
loop_
_entity_poly.entity_id
_entity_poly.type
_entity_poly.pdbx_seq_one_letter_code
_entity_poly.pdbx_strand_id
1 'polypeptide(L)' 'MKVTGCSLEEVIRMASLNPAKLYGLSDRGEISVGKRADIILFRMENDEMVIKKTYVKGNLVYQE' A
#
# COMPACT_ATOMS: atom_id res chain seq x y z
N MET A 1 3.52 10.30 9.90
CA MET A 1 2.80 10.80 11.10
C MET A 1 3.61 11.84 11.86
N LYS A 2 4.73 11.49 12.51
CA LYS A 2 5.47 12.45 13.36
C LYS A 2 6.06 13.67 12.65
N VAL A 3 6.47 13.53 11.38
CA VAL A 3 7.09 14.63 10.61
C VAL A 3 6.04 15.56 9.99
N THR A 4 4.98 15.01 9.39
CA THR A 4 4.00 15.78 8.60
C THR A 4 2.64 15.96 9.26
N GLY A 5 2.33 15.20 10.32
CA GLY A 5 0.99 15.13 10.91
C GLY A 5 -0.02 14.31 10.10
N CYS A 6 0.33 13.80 8.91
CA CYS A 6 -0.59 13.03 8.08
C CYS A 6 -1.03 11.73 8.77
N SER A 7 -2.32 11.42 8.61
CA SER A 7 -2.93 10.13 8.94
C SER A 7 -2.35 8.98 8.11
N LEU A 8 -2.58 7.75 8.55
CA LEU A 8 -2.12 6.56 7.83
C LEU A 8 -2.81 6.47 6.47
N GLU A 9 -4.10 6.79 6.42
CA GLU A 9 -4.89 6.78 5.19
C GLU A 9 -4.29 7.73 4.14
N GLU A 10 -3.96 8.96 4.53
CA GLU A 10 -3.34 9.94 3.62
C GLU A 10 -2.01 9.43 3.09
N VAL A 11 -1.16 8.85 3.95
CA VAL A 11 0.13 8.28 3.55
C VAL A 11 -0.05 7.14 2.55
N ILE A 12 -0.96 6.21 2.80
CA ILE A 12 -1.22 5.09 1.88
C ILE A 12 -1.78 5.60 0.55
N ARG A 13 -2.68 6.59 0.58
CA ARG A 13 -3.22 7.23 -0.63
C ARG A 13 -2.12 7.91 -1.45
N MET A 14 -1.19 8.60 -0.80
CA MET A 14 -0.02 9.20 -1.44
C MET A 14 0.93 8.17 -2.04
N ALA A 15 1.11 7.01 -1.39
CA ALA A 15 2.03 5.96 -1.83
C ALA A 15 1.44 5.03 -2.91
N SER A 16 0.12 4.98 -3.07
CA SER A 16 -0.55 4.01 -3.95
C SER A 16 -1.52 4.66 -4.95
N LEU A 17 -2.67 5.13 -4.48
CA LEU A 17 -3.75 5.64 -5.32
C LEU A 17 -3.33 6.83 -6.17
N ASN A 18 -2.63 7.80 -5.58
CA ASN A 18 -2.25 9.03 -6.28
C ASN A 18 -1.26 8.75 -7.43
N PRO A 19 -0.16 8.00 -7.23
CA PRO A 19 0.70 7.55 -8.33
C PRO A 19 -0.06 6.75 -9.39
N ALA A 20 -0.94 5.82 -8.99
CA ALA A 20 -1.73 5.04 -9.94
C ALA A 20 -2.60 5.95 -10.83
N LYS A 21 -3.28 6.94 -10.24
CA LYS A 21 -4.03 7.95 -10.99
C LYS A 21 -3.15 8.80 -11.91
N LEU A 22 -2.01 9.28 -11.41
CA LEU A 22 -1.07 10.11 -12.16
C LEU A 22 -0.57 9.40 -13.43
N TYR A 23 -0.29 8.10 -13.33
CA TYR A 23 0.20 7.28 -14.44
C TYR A 23 -0.90 6.55 -15.23
N GLY A 24 -2.18 6.81 -14.95
CA GLY A 24 -3.30 6.15 -15.65
C GLY A 24 -3.44 4.65 -15.40
N LEU A 25 -2.89 4.13 -14.29
CA LEU A 25 -2.96 2.73 -13.90
C LEU A 25 -4.32 2.45 -13.22
N SER A 26 -5.33 2.07 -14.01
CA SER A 26 -6.66 1.73 -13.51
C SER A 26 -6.72 0.39 -12.76
N ASP A 27 -5.71 -0.46 -12.95
CA ASP A 27 -5.67 -1.82 -12.43
C ASP A 27 -5.11 -1.95 -11.01
N ARG A 28 -4.65 -0.86 -10.38
CA ARG A 28 -4.07 -0.88 -9.02
C ARG A 28 -4.20 0.45 -8.28
N GLY A 29 -3.59 0.54 -7.10
CA GLY A 29 -3.59 1.74 -6.27
C GLY A 29 -4.71 1.81 -5.24
N GLU A 30 -5.62 0.83 -5.23
CA GLU A 30 -6.61 0.63 -4.17
C GLU A 30 -6.96 -0.86 -4.07
N ILE A 31 -7.58 -1.25 -2.97
CA ILE A 31 -8.09 -2.60 -2.75
C ILE A 31 -9.57 -2.62 -3.14
N SER A 32 -9.87 -3.13 -4.33
CA SER A 32 -11.23 -3.30 -4.83
C SER A 32 -11.34 -4.48 -5.79
N VAL A 33 -12.55 -5.02 -5.95
CA VAL A 33 -12.80 -6.17 -6.84
C VAL A 33 -12.44 -5.81 -8.27
N GLY A 34 -11.76 -6.73 -8.97
CA GLY A 34 -11.33 -6.55 -10.35
C GLY A 34 -9.96 -5.86 -10.51
N LYS A 35 -9.35 -5.40 -9.42
CA LYS A 35 -7.99 -4.85 -9.44
C LYS A 35 -6.93 -5.91 -9.20
N ARG A 36 -5.71 -5.60 -9.66
CA ARG A 36 -4.51 -6.40 -9.47
C ARG A 36 -4.21 -6.55 -7.98
N ALA A 37 -3.96 -7.79 -7.55
CA ALA A 37 -3.58 -8.12 -6.19
C ALA A 37 -2.10 -7.78 -5.89
N ASP A 38 -1.73 -6.52 -6.02
CA ASP A 38 -0.49 -5.94 -5.47
C ASP A 38 -0.82 -5.45 -4.04
N ILE A 39 -0.50 -6.26 -3.02
CA ILE A 39 -0.98 -6.06 -1.65
C ILE A 39 0.20 -6.16 -0.68
N ILE A 40 0.26 -5.23 0.28
CA ILE A 40 1.22 -5.23 1.38
C ILE A 40 0.46 -5.40 2.68
N LEU A 41 0.81 -6.44 3.45
CA LEU A 41 0.34 -6.63 4.82
C LEU A 41 1.42 -6.11 5.77
N PHE A 42 1.05 -5.16 6.64
CA PHE A 42 1.97 -4.56 7.59
C PHE A 42 1.31 -4.38 8.96
N ARG A 43 2.14 -4.16 9.99
CA ARG A 43 1.71 -3.72 11.32
C ARG A 43 2.43 -2.41 11.67
N MET A 44 1.75 -1.54 12.40
CA MET A 44 2.40 -0.41 13.06
C MET A 44 2.95 -0.88 14.41
N GLU A 45 4.27 -0.82 14.59
CA GLU A 45 4.96 -1.15 15.83
C GLU A 45 5.86 0.04 16.19
N ASN A 46 5.68 0.64 17.38
CA ASN A 46 6.46 1.80 17.83
C ASN A 46 6.51 2.98 16.82
N ASP A 47 5.38 3.28 16.18
CA ASP A 47 5.25 4.28 15.09
C ASP A 47 6.02 3.94 13.79
N GLU A 48 6.57 2.74 13.67
CA GLU A 48 7.20 2.23 12.47
C GLU A 48 6.29 1.24 11.73
N MET A 49 6.38 1.23 10.41
CA MET A 49 5.65 0.29 9.57
C MET A 49 6.49 -0.97 9.35
N VAL A 50 6.09 -2.07 9.97
CA VAL A 50 6.75 -3.38 9.82
C VAL A 50 5.98 -4.21 8.80
N ILE A 51 6.62 -4.51 7.67
CA ILE A 51 6.03 -5.31 6.59
C ILE A 51 6.05 -6.79 6.99
N LYS A 52 4.88 -7.43 6.99
CA LYS A 52 4.72 -8.86 7.27
C LYS A 52 4.68 -9.70 6.00
N LYS A 53 3.98 -9.22 4.96
CA LYS A 53 3.88 -9.93 3.66
C LYS A 53 3.76 -8.95 2.51
N THR A 54 4.30 -9.35 1.36
CA THR A 54 4.11 -8.62 0.10
C THR A 54 3.64 -9.59 -0.99
N TYR A 55 2.57 -9.20 -1.68
CA TYR A 55 2.00 -9.91 -2.81
C TYR A 55 2.14 -9.05 -4.07
N VAL A 56 2.58 -9.67 -5.16
CA VAL A 56 2.65 -9.05 -6.49
C VAL A 56 1.84 -9.89 -7.46
N LYS A 57 0.82 -9.30 -8.09
CA LYS A 57 -0.16 -10.00 -8.93
C LYS A 57 -0.73 -11.27 -8.26
N GLY A 58 -0.97 -11.20 -6.95
CA GLY A 58 -1.49 -12.31 -6.15
C GLY A 58 -0.46 -13.35 -5.70
N ASN A 59 0.80 -13.23 -6.12
CA ASN A 59 1.87 -14.15 -5.70
C ASN A 59 2.60 -13.59 -4.48
N LEU A 60 2.78 -14.41 -3.45
CA LEU A 60 3.60 -14.05 -2.28
C LEU A 60 5.07 -13.95 -2.70
N VAL A 61 5.66 -12.76 -2.56
CA VAL A 61 7.08 -12.50 -2.92
C VAL A 61 7.95 -12.17 -1.71
N TYR A 62 7.34 -11.88 -0.56
CA TYR A 62 8.03 -11.62 0.70
C TYR A 62 7.16 -12.06 1.87
N GLN A 63 7.78 -12.67 2.89
CA GLN A 63 7.18 -12.97 4.18
C GLN A 63 8.25 -12.89 5.26
N GLU A 64 7.97 -12.14 6.33
CA GLU A 64 8.76 -12.14 7.58
C GLU A 64 8.54 -13.43 8.38
#